data_AF-A0A9D0Z3E8-F1
#
_entry.id   AF-A0A9D0Z3E8-F1
#
_cell.length_a   1.000
_cell.length_b   1.000
_cell.length_c   1.000
_cell.angle_alpha   90.00
_cell.angle_beta   90.00
_cell.angle_gamma   90.00
#
_symmetry.space_group_name_H-M   'P 1'
#
loop_
_entity.id
_entity.type
_entity.pdbx_description
1 polymer ?
#
loop_
_entity_poly.entity_id
_entity_poly.type
_entity_poly.pdbx_seq_one_letter_code
_entity_poly.pdbx_strand_id
1 'polypeptide(L)'
;MGRKLLKVLFWVLIFALLVLPLGLIYRISSEEMKSYEPLESPVIRQSSIGTPIQAQRMDIDLYVTVSGTFASTEVAFMELDYFSPYDIRWTVSQGDEIQVGQVLGYYRGEEVISTVEGIISNINASGSDAYLMVDCFTPLVLECSVEDKTLASLKQFPDSLSLQDGTKVTIQHIAKGKNPDGTTKVLLSLDREGDTYGDTEEGLTIFLGTGYPQVLVLPISCIYQKVEGEEEPWYVRQVSQDGFLIQEKEVTISYSDAAMAVVSGIEEGQWFDSGYKVVVGGDDK
;
A
#
# COMPACT_ATOMS: atom_id res chain seq x y z
N MET A 1 -46.71 -90.88 28.41
CA MET A 1 -46.09 -89.53 28.27
C MET A 1 -45.22 -89.36 27.01
N GLY A 2 -44.54 -90.40 26.48
CA GLY A 2 -43.57 -90.26 25.38
C GLY A 2 -44.09 -89.86 23.98
N ARG A 3 -45.34 -90.19 23.60
CA ARG A 3 -45.85 -89.90 22.24
C ARG A 3 -46.10 -88.41 21.93
N LYS A 4 -46.42 -87.59 22.93
CA LYS A 4 -46.60 -86.14 22.75
C LYS A 4 -45.25 -85.43 22.62
N LEU A 5 -44.26 -85.85 23.41
CA LEU A 5 -42.90 -85.32 23.35
C LEU A 5 -42.25 -85.59 21.98
N LEU A 6 -42.42 -86.81 21.45
CA LEU A 6 -41.86 -87.19 20.15
C LEU A 6 -42.43 -86.35 18.99
N LYS A 7 -43.74 -86.03 19.03
CA LYS A 7 -44.39 -85.17 18.03
C LYS A 7 -43.88 -83.73 18.10
N VAL A 8 -43.70 -83.20 19.31
CA VAL A 8 -43.14 -81.85 19.49
C VAL A 8 -41.69 -81.81 18.99
N LEU A 9 -40.88 -82.81 19.34
CA LEU A 9 -39.50 -82.91 18.88
C LEU A 9 -39.40 -83.01 17.35
N PHE A 10 -40.30 -83.78 16.72
CA PHE A 10 -40.37 -83.89 15.26
C PHE A 10 -40.69 -82.55 14.58
N TRP A 11 -41.65 -81.78 15.12
CA TRP A 11 -41.96 -80.45 14.59
C TRP A 11 -40.85 -79.44 14.83
N VAL A 12 -40.17 -79.48 15.98
CA VAL A 12 -38.99 -78.64 16.25
C VAL A 12 -37.85 -78.97 15.29
N LEU A 13 -37.62 -80.26 14.99
CA LEU A 13 -36.61 -80.69 14.03
C LEU A 13 -36.93 -80.18 12.61
N ILE A 14 -38.18 -80.30 12.16
CA ILE A 14 -38.62 -79.75 10.86
C ILE A 14 -38.43 -78.24 10.80
N PHE A 15 -38.81 -77.54 11.88
CA PHE A 15 -38.65 -76.09 11.95
C PHE A 15 -37.17 -75.68 11.90
N ALA A 16 -36.31 -76.38 12.64
CA ALA A 16 -34.86 -76.17 12.59
C ALA A 16 -34.30 -76.43 11.18
N LEU A 17 -34.77 -77.47 10.49
CA LEU A 17 -34.32 -77.82 9.14
C LEU A 17 -34.72 -76.78 8.08
N LEU A 18 -35.79 -76.02 8.33
CA LEU A 18 -36.24 -74.92 7.46
C LEU A 18 -35.53 -73.60 7.77
N VAL A 19 -35.32 -73.26 9.04
CA VAL A 19 -34.79 -71.95 9.45
C VAL A 19 -33.27 -71.87 9.35
N LEU A 20 -32.57 -72.97 9.65
CA LEU A 20 -31.11 -73.01 9.64
C LEU A 20 -30.47 -72.68 8.28
N PRO A 21 -30.95 -73.23 7.13
CA PRO A 21 -30.40 -72.84 5.82
C PRO A 21 -30.68 -71.37 5.47
N LEU A 22 -31.84 -70.82 5.85
CA LEU A 22 -32.16 -69.40 5.66
C LEU A 22 -31.21 -68.50 6.45
N GLY A 23 -30.90 -68.86 7.70
CA GLY A 23 -29.92 -68.14 8.52
C GLY A 23 -28.50 -68.17 7.95
N LEU A 24 -28.10 -69.31 7.37
CA LEU A 24 -26.81 -69.48 6.71
C LEU A 24 -26.70 -68.61 5.45
N ILE A 25 -27.73 -68.59 4.61
CA ILE A 25 -27.79 -67.75 3.41
C ILE A 25 -27.73 -66.27 3.80
N TYR A 26 -28.51 -65.86 4.80
CA TYR A 26 -28.50 -64.48 5.29
C TYR A 26 -27.12 -64.05 5.78
N ARG A 27 -26.43 -64.91 6.52
CA ARG A 27 -25.08 -64.62 7.00
C ARG A 27 -24.08 -64.44 5.86
N ILE A 28 -24.05 -65.37 4.90
CA ILE A 28 -23.14 -65.29 3.74
C ILE A 28 -23.45 -64.02 2.94
N SER A 29 -24.72 -63.76 2.68
CA SER A 29 -25.17 -62.55 1.97
C SER A 29 -24.75 -61.27 2.68
N SER A 30 -24.84 -61.21 4.02
CA SER A 30 -24.40 -60.06 4.80
C SER A 30 -22.87 -59.88 4.81
N GLU A 31 -22.10 -60.96 4.86
CA GLU A 31 -20.64 -60.90 4.78
C GLU A 31 -20.17 -60.45 3.38
N GLU A 32 -20.82 -60.94 2.33
CA GLU A 32 -20.57 -60.50 0.95
C GLU A 32 -20.94 -59.04 0.74
N MET A 33 -22.08 -58.57 1.25
CA MET A 33 -22.48 -57.15 1.14
C MET A 33 -21.43 -56.19 1.71
N LYS A 34 -20.74 -56.57 2.79
CA LYS A 34 -19.63 -55.76 3.34
C LYS A 34 -18.43 -55.69 2.41
N SER A 35 -18.17 -56.74 1.63
CA SER A 35 -17.09 -56.75 0.63
C SER A 35 -17.40 -55.92 -0.62
N TYR A 36 -18.67 -55.55 -0.82
CA TYR A 36 -19.12 -54.65 -1.88
C TYR A 36 -19.28 -53.20 -1.43
N GLU A 37 -18.94 -52.86 -0.17
CA GLU A 37 -18.84 -51.46 0.22
C GLU A 37 -17.71 -50.81 -0.59
N PRO A 38 -18.03 -49.85 -1.47
CA PRO A 38 -17.00 -49.21 -2.28
C PRO A 38 -15.98 -48.56 -1.35
N LEU A 39 -14.70 -48.85 -1.57
CA LEU A 39 -13.60 -48.12 -0.93
C LEU A 39 -13.86 -46.62 -1.15
N GLU A 40 -13.82 -45.83 -0.07
CA GLU A 40 -14.02 -44.38 -0.17
C GLU A 40 -13.10 -43.84 -1.27
N SER A 41 -13.71 -43.24 -2.30
CA SER A 41 -12.96 -42.64 -3.40
C SER A 41 -11.96 -41.64 -2.83
N PRO A 42 -10.69 -41.65 -3.28
CA PRO A 42 -9.71 -40.69 -2.81
C PRO A 42 -10.23 -39.27 -3.12
N VAL A 43 -10.40 -38.47 -2.07
CA VAL A 43 -10.79 -37.06 -2.22
C VAL A 43 -9.61 -36.33 -2.85
N ILE A 44 -9.71 -36.04 -4.15
CA ILE A 44 -8.74 -35.19 -4.85
C ILE A 44 -8.90 -33.78 -4.28
N ARG A 45 -7.98 -33.38 -3.38
CA ARG A 45 -7.93 -32.03 -2.82
C ARG A 45 -6.91 -31.22 -3.59
N GLN A 46 -7.33 -30.06 -4.10
CA GLN A 46 -6.38 -29.12 -4.67
C GLN A 46 -5.59 -28.46 -3.53
N SER A 47 -4.27 -28.36 -3.66
CA SER A 47 -3.43 -27.67 -2.68
C SER A 47 -3.33 -26.17 -2.99
N SER A 48 -2.88 -25.39 -2.02
CA SER A 48 -2.51 -23.99 -2.16
C SER A 48 -1.27 -23.89 -3.05
N ILE A 49 -1.16 -22.78 -3.77
CA ILE A 49 -0.01 -22.50 -4.63
C ILE A 49 1.06 -21.78 -3.81
N GLY A 50 0.65 -20.79 -3.04
CA GLY A 50 1.50 -20.08 -2.08
C GLY A 50 1.35 -20.61 -0.66
N THR A 51 2.03 -19.92 0.25
CA THR A 51 1.92 -20.15 1.70
C THR A 51 0.54 -19.72 2.17
N PRO A 52 -0.19 -20.55 2.95
CA PRO A 52 -1.42 -20.13 3.60
C PRO A 52 -1.19 -18.94 4.53
N ILE A 53 -1.92 -17.85 4.31
CA ILE A 53 -1.86 -16.63 5.13
C ILE A 53 -3.18 -16.46 5.87
N GLN A 54 -3.10 -16.18 7.16
CA GLN A 54 -4.27 -15.97 7.99
C GLN A 54 -4.78 -14.53 7.87
N ALA A 55 -6.09 -14.35 7.72
CA ALA A 55 -6.73 -13.04 7.85
C ALA A 55 -6.68 -12.59 9.31
N GLN A 56 -6.21 -11.36 9.50
CA GLN A 56 -6.04 -10.74 10.81
C GLN A 56 -6.69 -9.35 10.82
N ARG A 57 -7.07 -8.90 12.00
CA ARG A 57 -7.47 -7.50 12.21
C ARG A 57 -6.25 -6.66 12.54
N MET A 58 -6.15 -5.52 11.89
CA MET A 58 -5.16 -4.50 12.25
C MET A 58 -5.73 -3.11 12.00
N ASP A 59 -5.07 -2.14 12.62
CA ASP A 59 -5.30 -0.74 12.31
C ASP A 59 -4.48 -0.40 11.06
N ILE A 60 -5.12 0.20 10.06
CA ILE A 60 -4.47 0.62 8.82
C ILE A 60 -4.49 2.14 8.76
N ASP A 61 -3.31 2.74 8.80
CA ASP A 61 -3.15 4.18 8.62
C ASP A 61 -3.23 4.53 7.13
N LEU A 62 -4.02 5.55 6.80
CA LEU A 62 -4.12 6.05 5.45
C LEU A 62 -2.94 6.97 5.14
N TYR A 63 -2.38 6.77 3.97
CA TYR A 63 -1.28 7.58 3.47
C TYR A 63 -1.44 7.87 1.98
N VAL A 64 -0.70 8.86 1.52
CA VAL A 64 -0.47 9.13 0.10
C VAL A 64 1.02 9.16 -0.15
N THR A 65 1.40 8.89 -1.40
CA THR A 65 2.78 8.97 -1.84
C THR A 65 2.93 10.15 -2.80
N VAL A 66 3.91 11.00 -2.55
CA VAL A 66 4.22 12.16 -3.40
C VAL A 66 5.69 12.13 -3.79
N SER A 67 6.01 12.74 -4.92
CA SER A 67 7.40 12.99 -5.32
C SER A 67 7.54 14.46 -5.71
N GLY A 68 8.70 15.03 -5.44
CA GLY A 68 8.91 16.46 -5.63
C GLY A 68 10.36 16.89 -5.53
N THR A 69 10.59 18.18 -5.70
CA THR A 69 11.91 18.80 -5.61
C THR A 69 11.89 19.90 -4.55
N PHE A 70 12.94 19.98 -3.74
CA PHE A 70 13.08 21.07 -2.78
C PHE A 70 13.37 22.38 -3.48
N ALA A 71 12.48 23.35 -3.29
CA ALA A 71 12.56 24.67 -3.89
C ALA A 71 12.48 25.76 -2.82
N SER A 72 13.06 26.91 -3.14
CA SER A 72 12.90 28.11 -2.32
C SER A 72 11.57 28.80 -2.63
N THR A 73 10.91 29.27 -1.57
CA THR A 73 9.75 30.18 -1.69
C THR A 73 10.05 31.61 -1.26
N GLU A 74 11.24 31.84 -0.70
CA GLU A 74 11.64 33.13 -0.16
C GLU A 74 12.71 33.75 -1.03
N VAL A 75 12.46 34.99 -1.46
CA VAL A 75 13.40 35.76 -2.25
C VAL A 75 13.84 36.95 -1.42
N ALA A 76 15.15 37.06 -1.18
CA ALA A 76 15.75 38.21 -0.56
C ALA A 76 16.27 39.20 -1.61
N PHE A 77 16.06 40.48 -1.34
CA PHE A 77 16.65 41.58 -2.11
C PHE A 77 17.73 42.23 -1.25
N MET A 78 18.95 42.21 -1.75
CA MET A 78 20.07 42.96 -1.20
C MET A 78 20.22 44.26 -1.99
N GLU A 79 19.74 45.36 -1.42
CA GLU A 79 19.90 46.69 -2.01
C GLU A 79 21.38 47.10 -2.06
N LEU A 80 21.82 47.56 -3.21
CA LEU A 80 23.19 47.98 -3.48
C LEU A 80 23.26 49.51 -3.39
N ASP A 81 23.21 50.03 -2.17
CA ASP A 81 23.21 51.46 -1.82
C ASP A 81 24.57 52.16 -2.08
N TYR A 82 25.11 52.00 -3.29
CA TYR A 82 26.35 52.61 -3.73
C TYR A 82 26.08 53.73 -4.72
N PHE A 83 26.92 54.78 -4.69
CA PHE A 83 26.79 55.92 -5.60
C PHE A 83 26.88 55.53 -7.09
N SER A 84 27.66 54.47 -7.41
CA SER A 84 27.71 53.89 -8.76
C SER A 84 27.78 52.36 -8.68
N PRO A 85 26.63 51.66 -8.59
CA PRO A 85 26.60 50.21 -8.42
C PRO A 85 27.26 49.42 -9.56
N TYR A 86 27.33 50.01 -10.76
CA TYR A 86 28.05 49.45 -11.91
C TYR A 86 29.58 49.36 -11.72
N ASP A 87 30.15 50.14 -10.79
CA ASP A 87 31.58 50.09 -10.49
C ASP A 87 31.94 48.90 -9.58
N ILE A 88 30.95 48.14 -9.09
CA ILE A 88 31.19 46.94 -8.29
C ILE A 88 31.91 45.89 -9.14
N ARG A 89 33.06 45.43 -8.64
CA ARG A 89 33.80 44.31 -9.23
C ARG A 89 33.32 43.02 -8.60
N TRP A 90 32.36 42.37 -9.23
CA TRP A 90 31.80 41.10 -8.78
C TRP A 90 32.83 39.97 -8.84
N THR A 91 32.87 39.17 -7.78
CA THR A 91 33.58 37.88 -7.74
C THR A 91 32.62 36.69 -7.83
N VAL A 92 31.31 36.97 -7.84
CA VAL A 92 30.21 36.02 -7.98
C VAL A 92 29.41 36.31 -9.24
N SER A 93 28.62 35.34 -9.69
CA SER A 93 27.75 35.39 -10.86
C SER A 93 26.34 34.92 -10.53
N GLN A 94 25.39 35.20 -11.42
CA GLN A 94 24.06 34.58 -11.35
C GLN A 94 24.20 33.05 -11.40
N GLY A 95 23.50 32.36 -10.50
CA GLY A 95 23.59 30.92 -10.30
C GLY A 95 24.60 30.49 -9.24
N ASP A 96 25.44 31.38 -8.72
CA ASP A 96 26.37 31.04 -7.64
C ASP A 96 25.64 30.94 -6.30
N GLU A 97 26.05 29.96 -5.50
CA GLU A 97 25.68 29.83 -4.10
C GLU A 97 26.46 30.83 -3.25
N ILE A 98 25.77 31.48 -2.32
CA ILE A 98 26.34 32.44 -1.38
C ILE A 98 25.94 32.12 0.06
N GLN A 99 26.83 32.44 1.00
CA GLN A 99 26.60 32.33 2.44
C GLN A 99 26.61 33.70 3.12
N VAL A 100 25.93 33.81 4.26
CA VAL A 100 25.98 35.02 5.10
C VAL A 100 27.44 35.34 5.45
N GLY A 101 27.87 36.59 5.21
CA GLY A 101 29.24 37.03 5.46
C GLY A 101 30.23 36.80 4.31
N GLN A 102 29.81 36.15 3.22
CA GLN A 102 30.66 35.96 2.04
C GLN A 102 30.91 37.27 1.30
N VAL A 103 32.16 37.50 0.88
CA VAL A 103 32.50 38.62 -0.01
C VAL A 103 32.01 38.33 -1.42
N LEU A 104 31.10 39.17 -1.92
CA LEU A 104 30.49 39.08 -3.24
C LEU A 104 31.26 39.87 -4.31
N GLY A 105 32.04 40.86 -3.88
CA GLY A 105 32.80 41.72 -4.75
C GLY A 105 33.36 42.92 -4.02
N TYR A 106 33.88 43.88 -4.79
CA TYR A 106 34.51 45.07 -4.23
C TYR A 106 34.02 46.35 -4.91
N TYR A 107 33.56 47.31 -4.11
CA TYR A 107 33.27 48.67 -4.55
C TYR A 107 34.37 49.61 -4.07
N ARG A 108 35.20 50.12 -5.00
CA ARG A 108 36.31 51.05 -4.67
C ARG A 108 37.28 50.55 -3.57
N GLY A 109 37.40 49.23 -3.42
CA GLY A 109 38.24 48.58 -2.43
C GLY A 109 37.53 48.18 -1.13
N GLU A 110 36.26 48.58 -0.96
CA GLU A 110 35.40 48.11 0.14
C GLU A 110 34.70 46.81 -0.26
N GLU A 111 34.60 45.88 0.69
CA GLU A 111 33.95 44.57 0.48
C GLU A 111 32.43 44.71 0.44
N VAL A 112 31.82 44.14 -0.59
CA VAL A 112 30.38 43.92 -0.65
C VAL A 112 30.12 42.55 -0.05
N ILE A 113 29.43 42.49 1.09
CA ILE A 113 29.26 41.27 1.88
C ILE A 113 27.81 40.79 1.79
N SER A 114 27.60 39.48 1.62
CA SER A 114 26.27 38.87 1.64
C SER A 114 25.62 38.95 3.02
N THR A 115 24.36 39.34 3.08
CA THR A 115 23.55 39.30 4.31
C THR A 115 22.64 38.08 4.39
N VAL A 116 22.58 37.29 3.32
CA VAL A 116 21.70 36.12 3.19
C VAL A 116 22.47 34.91 2.65
N GLU A 117 21.86 33.75 2.79
CA GLU A 117 22.33 32.50 2.18
C GLU A 117 21.34 32.03 1.12
N GLY A 118 21.85 31.52 -0.01
CA GLY A 118 21.01 31.07 -1.11
C GLY A 118 21.73 31.10 -2.45
N ILE A 119 20.95 31.06 -3.53
CA ILE A 119 21.47 31.14 -4.90
C ILE A 119 21.15 32.51 -5.50
N ILE A 120 22.13 33.13 -6.13
CA ILE A 120 21.94 34.41 -6.83
C ILE A 120 21.05 34.19 -8.05
N SER A 121 19.79 34.63 -7.97
CA SER A 121 18.84 34.52 -9.07
C SER A 121 18.91 35.69 -10.04
N ASN A 122 19.36 36.88 -9.60
CA ASN A 122 19.61 38.03 -10.47
C ASN A 122 20.62 39.02 -9.85
N ILE A 123 21.46 39.64 -10.69
CA ILE A 123 22.30 40.78 -10.31
C ILE A 123 21.88 41.98 -11.18
N ASN A 124 21.27 42.97 -10.55
CA ASN A 124 20.89 44.20 -11.22
C ASN A 124 21.73 45.38 -10.70
N ALA A 125 22.89 45.63 -11.33
CA ALA A 125 23.69 46.85 -11.08
C ALA A 125 23.13 48.11 -11.79
N SER A 126 21.95 47.94 -12.40
CA SER A 126 21.07 48.75 -13.24
C SER A 126 20.40 50.05 -12.80
N GLY A 127 21.07 51.17 -12.54
CA GLY A 127 20.36 52.46 -12.36
C GLY A 127 20.21 52.89 -10.90
N SER A 128 19.08 53.51 -10.54
CA SER A 128 18.89 54.06 -9.18
C SER A 128 18.59 53.00 -8.12
N ASP A 129 18.05 51.85 -8.54
CA ASP A 129 17.55 50.79 -7.67
C ASP A 129 18.33 49.52 -8.01
N ALA A 130 19.64 49.55 -7.69
CA ALA A 130 20.50 48.42 -7.92
C ALA A 130 20.34 47.40 -6.79
N TYR A 131 20.19 46.13 -7.14
CA TYR A 131 19.94 45.06 -6.18
C TYR A 131 20.58 43.75 -6.61
N LEU A 132 20.74 42.86 -5.64
CA LEU A 132 21.02 41.45 -5.86
C LEU A 132 19.84 40.63 -5.32
N MET A 133 19.27 39.80 -6.18
CA MET A 133 18.13 38.93 -5.86
C MET A 133 18.66 37.53 -5.55
N VAL A 134 18.26 37.00 -4.40
CA VAL A 134 18.72 35.71 -3.88
C VAL A 134 17.52 34.83 -3.58
N ASP A 135 17.52 33.62 -4.09
CA ASP A 135 16.56 32.59 -3.70
C ASP A 135 17.10 31.93 -2.43
N CYS A 136 16.46 32.20 -1.29
CA CYS A 136 16.97 31.82 0.02
C CYS A 136 16.88 30.30 0.24
N PHE A 137 17.86 29.72 0.93
CA PHE A 137 17.81 28.31 1.30
C PHE A 137 16.92 28.01 2.51
N THR A 138 16.45 29.02 3.23
CA THR A 138 15.55 28.82 4.37
C THR A 138 14.40 29.81 4.28
N PRO A 139 13.12 29.37 4.29
CA PRO A 139 12.66 27.97 4.34
C PRO A 139 12.65 27.30 2.94
N LEU A 140 13.01 26.02 2.88
CA LEU A 140 12.72 25.15 1.73
C LEU A 140 11.33 24.55 1.83
N VAL A 141 10.73 24.32 0.67
CA VAL A 141 9.48 23.56 0.53
C VAL A 141 9.67 22.46 -0.51
N LEU A 142 9.01 21.33 -0.32
CA LEU A 142 8.92 20.29 -1.32
C LEU A 142 7.83 20.68 -2.34
N GLU A 143 8.27 20.97 -3.56
CA GLU A 143 7.41 21.24 -4.69
C GLU A 143 6.99 19.93 -5.38
N CYS A 144 5.71 19.59 -5.27
CA CYS A 144 5.14 18.36 -5.82
C CYS A 144 4.12 18.65 -6.91
N SER A 145 4.02 17.74 -7.89
CA SER A 145 2.91 17.68 -8.84
C SER A 145 2.05 16.47 -8.52
N VAL A 146 0.80 16.70 -8.10
CA VAL A 146 -0.09 15.62 -7.61
C VAL A 146 -1.36 15.49 -8.44
N GLU A 147 -1.84 14.27 -8.59
CA GLU A 147 -3.14 13.97 -9.23
C GLU A 147 -4.32 14.39 -8.34
N ASP A 148 -5.51 14.48 -8.93
CA ASP A 148 -6.74 14.91 -8.24
C ASP A 148 -7.08 14.03 -7.03
N LYS A 149 -6.86 12.71 -7.13
CA LYS A 149 -7.13 11.77 -6.03
C LYS A 149 -6.24 12.06 -4.82
N THR A 150 -4.93 12.17 -5.05
CA THR A 150 -3.95 12.52 -4.00
C THR A 150 -4.21 13.90 -3.43
N LEU A 151 -4.52 14.88 -4.28
CA LEU A 151 -4.87 16.23 -3.86
C LEU A 151 -6.12 16.26 -2.97
N ALA A 152 -7.14 15.47 -3.30
CA ALA A 152 -8.35 15.36 -2.49
C ALA A 152 -8.07 14.79 -1.10
N SER A 153 -7.24 13.74 -1.03
CA SER A 153 -6.81 13.13 0.24
C SER A 153 -6.01 14.11 1.12
N LEU A 154 -5.06 14.85 0.53
CA LEU A 154 -4.28 15.87 1.25
C LEU A 154 -5.16 16.99 1.81
N LYS A 155 -6.19 17.42 1.05
CA LYS A 155 -7.13 18.46 1.48
C LYS A 155 -8.10 18.02 2.56
N GLN A 156 -8.37 16.72 2.67
CA GLN A 156 -9.36 16.22 3.61
C GLN A 156 -8.87 16.33 5.06
N PHE A 157 -7.56 16.21 5.28
CA PHE A 157 -6.94 16.17 6.62
C PHE A 157 -5.66 17.03 6.69
N PRO A 158 -5.75 18.34 6.44
CA PRO A 158 -4.56 19.19 6.27
C PRO A 158 -3.73 19.36 7.55
N ASP A 159 -4.35 19.26 8.73
CA ASP A 159 -3.70 19.54 10.02
C ASP A 159 -3.04 18.30 10.66
N SER A 160 -3.23 17.11 10.08
CA SER A 160 -2.77 15.83 10.63
C SER A 160 -1.73 15.13 9.74
N LEU A 161 -1.23 15.83 8.73
CA LEU A 161 -0.24 15.29 7.81
C LEU A 161 1.12 15.11 8.49
N SER A 162 1.71 13.92 8.35
CA SER A 162 3.00 13.60 8.94
C SER A 162 3.78 12.55 8.14
N LEU A 163 5.09 12.51 8.33
CA LEU A 163 5.94 11.44 7.84
C LEU A 163 6.01 10.29 8.85
N GLN A 164 6.62 9.17 8.46
CA GLN A 164 6.75 7.97 9.30
C GLN A 164 7.48 8.23 10.63
N ASP A 165 8.45 9.14 10.62
CA ASP A 165 9.23 9.53 11.80
C ASP A 165 8.51 10.55 12.70
N GLY A 166 7.29 10.95 12.33
CA GLY A 166 6.50 11.96 13.05
C GLY A 166 6.77 13.39 12.61
N THR A 167 7.63 13.63 11.61
CA THR A 167 7.85 14.96 11.02
C THR A 167 6.53 15.54 10.53
N LYS A 168 6.20 16.75 10.96
CA LYS A 168 4.97 17.42 10.55
C LYS A 168 5.07 17.89 9.10
N VAL A 169 4.01 17.67 8.33
CA VAL A 169 3.87 18.17 6.96
C VAL A 169 2.79 19.25 6.93
N THR A 170 3.09 20.40 6.32
CA THR A 170 2.12 21.49 6.19
C THR A 170 1.96 21.89 4.72
N ILE A 171 0.71 21.97 4.25
CA ILE A 171 0.43 22.49 2.90
C ILE A 171 0.57 24.01 2.92
N GLN A 172 1.60 24.53 2.25
CA GLN A 172 1.84 25.98 2.13
C GLN A 172 1.02 26.60 1.01
N HIS A 173 0.94 25.91 -0.14
CA HIS A 173 0.26 26.45 -1.31
C HIS A 173 -0.25 25.33 -2.22
N ILE A 174 -1.42 25.57 -2.82
CA ILE A 174 -1.99 24.73 -3.88
C ILE A 174 -2.25 25.63 -5.08
N ALA A 175 -1.67 25.29 -6.22
CA ALA A 175 -1.88 26.03 -7.45
C ALA A 175 -3.36 26.01 -7.87
N LYS A 176 -3.87 27.15 -8.36
CA LYS A 176 -5.24 27.26 -8.88
C LYS A 176 -5.40 26.61 -10.26
N GLY A 177 -4.32 26.56 -11.03
CA GLY A 177 -4.27 25.96 -12.35
C GLY A 177 -3.71 24.54 -12.31
N LYS A 178 -4.11 23.73 -13.28
CA LYS A 178 -3.52 22.42 -13.53
C LYS A 178 -2.33 22.53 -14.48
N ASN A 179 -1.36 21.66 -14.27
CA ASN A 179 -0.28 21.41 -15.21
C ASN A 179 -0.85 20.76 -16.50
N PRO A 180 -0.12 20.83 -17.63
CA PRO A 180 -0.55 20.22 -18.90
C PRO A 180 -0.82 18.71 -18.82
N ASP A 181 -0.17 18.01 -17.90
CA ASP A 181 -0.33 16.58 -17.62
C ASP A 181 -1.57 16.26 -16.75
N GLY A 182 -2.32 17.28 -16.33
CA GLY A 182 -3.52 17.14 -15.50
C GLY A 182 -3.25 17.15 -13.99
N THR A 183 -1.99 17.20 -13.56
CA THR A 183 -1.60 17.30 -12.14
C THR A 183 -1.75 18.73 -11.62
N THR A 184 -1.73 18.89 -10.30
CA THR A 184 -1.76 20.20 -9.63
C THR A 184 -0.49 20.38 -8.82
N LYS A 185 0.18 21.53 -8.97
CA LYS A 185 1.34 21.89 -8.17
C LYS A 185 0.94 22.20 -6.72
N VAL A 186 1.63 21.57 -5.77
CA VAL A 186 1.46 21.73 -4.33
C VAL A 186 2.82 21.99 -3.69
N LEU A 187 2.89 22.96 -2.79
CA LEU A 187 4.08 23.26 -2.00
C LEU A 187 3.86 22.75 -0.57
N LEU A 188 4.74 21.87 -0.12
CA LEU A 188 4.69 21.24 1.19
C LEU A 188 5.89 21.69 2.02
N SER A 189 5.65 22.17 3.23
CA SER A 189 6.71 22.43 4.22
C SER A 189 6.86 21.19 5.10
N LEU A 190 8.09 20.73 5.27
CA LEU A 190 8.46 19.62 6.14
C LEU A 190 9.16 20.21 7.37
N ASP A 191 8.70 19.88 8.57
CA ASP A 191 9.31 20.35 9.82
C ASP A 191 10.54 19.51 10.20
N ARG A 192 11.53 19.49 9.30
CA ARG A 192 12.80 18.77 9.48
C ARG A 192 13.98 19.60 8.95
N GLU A 193 15.16 19.32 9.49
CA GLU A 193 16.41 19.90 9.03
C GLU A 193 17.11 18.96 8.04
N GLY A 194 18.02 19.50 7.23
CA GLY A 194 18.89 18.72 6.34
C GLY A 194 18.39 18.57 4.91
N ASP A 195 17.24 19.14 4.56
CA ASP A 195 16.79 19.25 3.18
C ASP A 195 17.73 20.18 2.39
N THR A 196 18.07 19.81 1.16
CA THR A 196 18.99 20.56 0.29
C THR A 196 18.26 21.11 -0.92
N TYR A 197 18.53 22.36 -1.29
CA TYR A 197 17.90 22.99 -2.45
C TYR A 197 18.20 22.20 -3.74
N GLY A 198 17.16 21.92 -4.53
CA GLY A 198 17.27 21.21 -5.80
C GLY A 198 17.26 19.68 -5.66
N ASP A 199 17.35 19.13 -4.44
CA ASP A 199 17.24 17.69 -4.25
C ASP A 199 15.82 17.19 -4.54
N THR A 200 15.74 15.99 -5.08
CA THR A 200 14.49 15.32 -5.43
C THR A 200 14.18 14.22 -4.43
N GLU A 201 12.96 14.25 -3.88
CA GLU A 201 12.43 13.18 -3.03
C GLU A 201 11.46 12.33 -3.86
N GLU A 202 11.78 11.04 -4.03
CA GLU A 202 10.92 10.08 -4.72
C GLU A 202 10.12 9.24 -3.72
N GLY A 203 8.81 9.11 -3.95
CA GLY A 203 8.00 8.17 -3.20
C GLY A 203 7.81 8.52 -1.72
N LEU A 204 7.88 9.81 -1.35
CA LEU A 204 7.68 10.26 0.02
C LEU A 204 6.27 9.90 0.51
N THR A 205 6.22 9.12 1.59
CA THR A 205 4.95 8.66 2.19
C THR A 205 4.49 9.67 3.24
N ILE A 206 3.30 10.26 2.99
CA ILE A 206 2.65 11.21 3.89
C ILE A 206 1.41 10.54 4.49
N PHE A 207 1.44 10.31 5.80
CA PHE A 207 0.31 9.81 6.57
C PHE A 207 -0.73 10.92 6.75
N LEU A 208 -2.00 10.57 6.56
CA LEU A 208 -3.12 11.50 6.66
C LEU A 208 -3.60 11.72 8.10
N GLY A 209 -3.02 10.99 9.07
CA GLY A 209 -3.42 11.03 10.49
C GLY A 209 -4.81 10.46 10.76
N THR A 210 -5.31 9.65 9.83
CA THR A 210 -6.56 8.89 9.94
C THR A 210 -6.33 7.48 9.43
N GLY A 211 -7.20 6.56 9.82
CA GLY A 211 -7.04 5.15 9.50
C GLY A 211 -8.34 4.37 9.67
N TYR A 212 -8.28 3.11 9.26
CA TYR A 212 -9.32 2.13 9.50
C TYR A 212 -8.93 1.29 10.72
N PRO A 213 -9.61 1.45 11.88
CA PRO A 213 -9.31 0.65 13.05
C PRO A 213 -9.87 -0.77 12.92
N GLN A 214 -9.10 -1.75 13.37
CA GLN A 214 -9.51 -3.15 13.53
C GLN A 214 -10.15 -3.75 12.27
N VAL A 215 -9.66 -3.40 11.08
CA VAL A 215 -10.17 -3.92 9.82
C VAL A 215 -9.50 -5.22 9.42
N LEU A 216 -10.24 -6.07 8.71
CA LEU A 216 -9.72 -7.31 8.17
C LEU A 216 -8.83 -7.01 6.98
N VAL A 217 -7.61 -7.53 7.04
CA VAL A 217 -6.62 -7.32 5.99
C VAL A 217 -6.10 -8.63 5.44
N LEU A 218 -5.73 -8.58 4.17
CA LEU A 218 -4.97 -9.63 3.51
C LEU A 218 -3.85 -9.00 2.68
N PRO A 219 -2.71 -9.69 2.53
CA PRO A 219 -1.74 -9.31 1.53
C PRO A 219 -2.36 -9.30 0.15
N ILE A 220 -1.98 -8.34 -0.69
CA ILE A 220 -2.50 -8.19 -2.05
C ILE A 220 -2.24 -9.42 -2.92
N SER A 221 -1.21 -10.20 -2.58
CA SER A 221 -0.92 -11.48 -3.25
C SER A 221 -2.02 -12.54 -3.06
N CYS A 222 -2.84 -12.43 -2.00
CA CYS A 222 -3.97 -13.34 -1.77
C CYS A 222 -5.23 -12.99 -2.58
N ILE A 223 -5.22 -11.85 -3.28
CA ILE A 223 -6.42 -11.27 -3.89
C ILE A 223 -6.19 -11.12 -5.39
N TYR A 224 -7.16 -11.55 -6.19
CA TYR A 224 -7.06 -11.55 -7.65
C TYR A 224 -8.42 -11.29 -8.30
N GLN A 225 -8.38 -10.82 -9.54
CA GLN A 225 -9.53 -10.84 -10.44
C GLN A 225 -9.33 -11.95 -11.46
N LYS A 226 -10.42 -12.57 -11.91
CA LYS A 226 -10.36 -13.58 -12.98
C LYS A 226 -10.19 -12.95 -14.36
N VAL A 227 -10.62 -11.70 -14.48
CA VAL A 227 -10.52 -10.84 -15.64
C VAL A 227 -10.12 -9.47 -15.11
N GLU A 228 -9.13 -8.84 -15.73
CA GLU A 228 -8.73 -7.49 -15.31
C GLU A 228 -9.78 -6.45 -15.70
N GLY A 229 -10.15 -5.61 -14.74
CA GLY A 229 -11.05 -4.49 -14.97
C GLY A 229 -11.45 -3.80 -13.67
N GLU A 230 -11.65 -2.49 -13.70
CA GLU A 230 -12.02 -1.72 -12.51
C GLU A 230 -13.37 -2.15 -11.90
N GLU A 231 -14.30 -2.63 -12.74
CA GLU A 231 -15.63 -3.09 -12.32
C GLU A 231 -15.69 -4.60 -12.05
N GLU A 232 -14.60 -5.33 -12.27
CA GLU A 232 -14.59 -6.78 -12.13
C GLU A 232 -14.50 -7.21 -10.65
N PRO A 233 -15.23 -8.28 -10.26
CA PRO A 233 -15.24 -8.73 -8.87
C PRO A 233 -13.89 -9.28 -8.42
N TRP A 234 -13.56 -9.02 -7.15
CA TRP A 234 -12.36 -9.51 -6.50
C TRP A 234 -12.62 -10.86 -5.83
N TYR A 235 -11.64 -11.76 -5.91
CA TYR A 235 -11.73 -13.10 -5.35
C TYR A 235 -10.55 -13.38 -4.42
N VAL A 236 -10.80 -14.25 -3.46
CA VAL A 236 -9.79 -14.88 -2.61
C VAL A 236 -10.00 -16.39 -2.60
N ARG A 237 -8.91 -17.13 -2.43
CA ARG A 237 -8.93 -18.58 -2.38
C ARG A 237 -8.72 -19.03 -0.94
N GLN A 238 -9.80 -19.45 -0.28
CA GLN A 238 -9.77 -19.93 1.10
C GLN A 238 -9.20 -21.34 1.15
N VAL A 239 -8.22 -21.54 2.03
CA VAL A 239 -7.52 -22.81 2.23
C VAL A 239 -7.60 -23.23 3.70
N SER A 240 -7.29 -24.49 4.00
CA SER A 240 -7.02 -24.93 5.36
C SER A 240 -5.63 -24.44 5.81
N GLN A 241 -5.36 -24.53 7.12
CA GLN A 241 -4.03 -24.27 7.65
C GLN A 241 -2.95 -25.14 7.00
N ASP A 242 -3.30 -26.38 6.63
CA ASP A 242 -2.42 -27.31 5.91
C ASP A 242 -2.32 -27.02 4.39
N GLY A 243 -2.96 -25.95 3.91
CA GLY A 243 -2.91 -25.54 2.51
C GLY A 243 -3.82 -26.32 1.57
N PHE A 244 -4.91 -26.94 2.03
CA PHE A 244 -5.89 -27.55 1.13
C PHE A 244 -6.98 -26.55 0.76
N LEU A 245 -7.31 -26.45 -0.53
CA LEU A 245 -8.42 -25.62 -1.00
C LEU A 245 -9.74 -26.02 -0.35
N ILE A 246 -10.40 -25.04 0.25
CA ILE A 246 -11.76 -25.17 0.77
C ILE A 246 -12.73 -24.62 -0.26
N GLN A 247 -12.57 -23.36 -0.64
CA GLN A 247 -13.43 -22.68 -1.60
C GLN A 247 -12.77 -21.42 -2.18
N GLU A 248 -13.33 -20.92 -3.26
CA GLU A 248 -13.06 -19.58 -3.77
C GLU A 248 -14.24 -18.67 -3.35
N LYS A 249 -13.94 -17.46 -2.90
CA LYS A 249 -14.94 -16.53 -2.38
C LYS A 249 -14.77 -15.16 -3.01
N GLU A 250 -15.87 -14.57 -3.44
CA GLU A 250 -15.91 -13.17 -3.86
C GLU A 250 -15.83 -12.26 -2.63
N VAL A 251 -15.06 -11.18 -2.74
CA VAL A 251 -14.80 -10.22 -1.67
C VAL A 251 -14.89 -8.80 -2.17
N THR A 252 -15.08 -7.85 -1.26
CA THR A 252 -15.03 -6.42 -1.58
C THR A 252 -13.82 -5.78 -0.94
N ILE A 253 -13.03 -5.06 -1.75
CA ILE A 253 -11.88 -4.28 -1.30
C ILE A 253 -12.33 -2.84 -1.07
N SER A 254 -12.14 -2.33 0.14
CA SER A 254 -12.46 -0.94 0.48
C SER A 254 -11.23 -0.01 0.39
N TYR A 255 -10.04 -0.57 0.57
CA TYR A 255 -8.76 0.11 0.48
C TYR A 255 -7.67 -0.90 0.14
N SER A 256 -6.66 -0.50 -0.61
CA SER A 256 -5.47 -1.30 -0.87
C SER A 256 -4.26 -0.40 -1.11
N ASP A 257 -3.11 -0.81 -0.60
CA ASP A 257 -1.82 -0.17 -0.86
C ASP A 257 -0.91 -1.05 -1.74
N ALA A 258 0.41 -1.04 -1.57
CA ALA A 258 1.33 -1.90 -2.32
C ALA A 258 1.47 -3.32 -1.69
N ALA A 259 1.17 -3.48 -0.41
CA ALA A 259 1.39 -4.69 0.35
C ALA A 259 0.07 -5.36 0.79
N MET A 260 -0.89 -4.57 1.27
CA MET A 260 -2.08 -5.03 1.98
C MET A 260 -3.35 -4.43 1.38
N ALA A 261 -4.46 -5.16 1.55
CA ALA A 261 -5.78 -4.66 1.24
C ALA A 261 -6.73 -4.89 2.41
N VAL A 262 -7.64 -3.94 2.60
CA VAL A 262 -8.78 -4.03 3.51
C VAL A 262 -9.91 -4.76 2.79
N VAL A 263 -10.25 -5.95 3.32
CA VAL A 263 -11.13 -6.91 2.66
C VAL A 263 -12.37 -7.16 3.52
N SER A 264 -13.53 -7.14 2.89
CA SER A 264 -14.80 -7.54 3.49
C SER A 264 -15.37 -8.79 2.82
N GLY A 265 -16.23 -9.51 3.53
CA GLY A 265 -16.73 -10.82 3.10
C GLY A 265 -15.88 -11.99 3.58
N ILE A 266 -14.92 -11.78 4.47
CA ILE A 266 -14.12 -12.84 5.12
C ILE A 266 -14.24 -12.75 6.65
N GLU A 267 -13.78 -13.77 7.37
CA GLU A 267 -13.73 -13.79 8.83
C GLU A 267 -12.28 -13.84 9.32
N GLU A 268 -12.06 -13.29 10.51
CA GLU A 268 -10.76 -13.37 11.19
C GLU A 268 -10.37 -14.81 11.46
N GLY A 269 -9.08 -15.13 11.29
CA GLY A 269 -8.55 -16.46 11.52
C GLY A 269 -8.70 -17.44 10.34
N GLN A 270 -9.42 -17.08 9.28
CA GLN A 270 -9.48 -17.87 8.04
C GLN A 270 -8.15 -17.80 7.28
N TRP A 271 -7.80 -18.88 6.57
CA TRP A 271 -6.54 -18.99 5.82
C TRP A 271 -6.77 -18.83 4.32
N PHE A 272 -5.85 -18.15 3.63
CA PHE A 272 -5.96 -17.78 2.21
C PHE A 272 -4.67 -18.07 1.45
N ASP A 273 -4.81 -18.46 0.18
CA ASP A 273 -3.70 -18.77 -0.71
C ASP A 273 -3.05 -17.49 -1.27
N SER A 274 -1.79 -17.26 -0.92
CA SER A 274 -1.01 -16.10 -1.35
C SER A 274 -0.37 -16.22 -2.74
N GLY A 275 -0.41 -17.40 -3.38
CA GLY A 275 0.28 -17.66 -4.64
C GLY A 275 -0.64 -17.76 -5.86
N TYR A 276 -1.94 -17.90 -5.65
CA TYR A 276 -2.87 -18.15 -6.76
C TYR A 276 -2.98 -16.97 -7.74
N LYS A 277 -2.78 -15.73 -7.27
CA LYS A 277 -2.79 -14.53 -8.12
C LYS A 277 -1.84 -14.64 -9.32
N VAL A 278 -0.65 -15.19 -9.11
CA VAL A 278 0.37 -15.37 -10.17
C VAL A 278 -0.12 -16.29 -11.29
N VAL A 279 -0.92 -17.30 -10.94
CA VAL A 279 -1.46 -18.25 -11.92
C VAL A 279 -2.58 -17.63 -12.75
N VAL A 280 -3.34 -16.70 -12.17
CA VAL A 280 -4.45 -16.04 -12.86
C VAL A 280 -3.99 -14.84 -13.68
N GLY A 281 -3.08 -14.03 -13.14
CA GLY A 281 -2.53 -12.86 -13.84
C GLY A 281 -1.63 -13.21 -15.02
N GLY A 282 -1.07 -14.42 -15.05
CA GLY A 282 0.02 -14.74 -15.97
C GLY A 282 1.32 -14.05 -15.53
N ASP A 283 2.46 -14.65 -15.88
CA ASP A 283 3.77 -14.03 -15.67
C ASP A 283 3.84 -12.72 -16.47
N ASP A 284 3.57 -11.57 -15.84
CA ASP A 284 4.13 -10.29 -16.27
C ASP A 284 5.62 -10.30 -15.90
N LYS A 285 6.42 -10.87 -16.81
CA LYS A 285 7.86 -10.60 -16.90
C LYS A 285 8.11 -9.54 -17.95
#